data_AF-K5UVZ2-F1
#
_entry.id   AF-K5UVZ2-F1
#
_cell.length_a   1.000
_cell.length_b   1.000
_cell.length_c   1.000
_cell.angle_alpha   90.00
_cell.angle_beta   90.00
_cell.angle_gamma   90.00
#
_symmetry.space_group_name_H-M   'P 1'
#
loop_
_entity.id
_entity.type
_entity.pdbx_description
1 polymer ?
#
loop_
_entity_poly.entity_id
_entity_poly.type
_entity_poly.pdbx_seq_one_letter_code
_entity_poly.pdbx_strand_id
1 'polypeptide(L)'
;MIIAGYYRSKRNIRAAISVVTAMVDGEQWASYMQQMPLSLMQYPLVMMSPAIGLTNDDLRPAFIMLASCHTDLSRDSRRSGPEGAELAREHMEKAKKFFQVVYGTHFPSEESPRAASLASSRRLSLLQRVDRRPQDPMSPDDAVRIRTMEREIQSLRDKQTSYPGQLADARAAKRKVEEELDAERALRRKTEQETSAELLSARRSAKYALEQCKREVENRRRAEERTNELRDELATVQGELTGKLREAREKDRRARECFARLGSLFTKAAQGEVDDPTSPMFSSSSRSTRVTPVPPRPDSSSRPIRTTPSPSMGPPAKRVRTDNA
;
A
#
# COMPACT_ATOMS: atom_id res chain seq x y z
N MET A 1 -3.80 -1.26 -14.57
CA MET A 1 -5.22 -1.38 -14.12
C MET A 1 -5.39 -1.49 -12.61
N ILE A 2 -4.77 -2.46 -11.91
CA ILE A 2 -4.95 -2.68 -10.45
C ILE A 2 -4.70 -1.41 -9.61
N ILE A 3 -3.61 -0.69 -9.90
CA ILE A 3 -3.23 0.54 -9.18
C ILE A 3 -4.30 1.64 -9.34
N ALA A 4 -4.82 1.84 -10.55
CA ALA A 4 -5.87 2.81 -10.79
C ALA A 4 -7.20 2.42 -10.12
N GLY A 5 -7.55 1.13 -10.12
CA GLY A 5 -8.69 0.60 -9.35
C GLY A 5 -8.55 0.87 -7.85
N TYR A 6 -7.35 0.72 -7.29
CA TYR A 6 -7.06 1.07 -5.91
C TYR A 6 -7.31 2.56 -5.63
N TYR A 7 -6.78 3.48 -6.45
CA TYR A 7 -7.03 4.93 -6.27
C TYR A 7 -8.52 5.30 -6.40
N ARG A 8 -9.24 4.66 -7.32
CA ARG A 8 -10.70 4.86 -7.45
C ARG A 8 -11.45 4.42 -6.20
N SER A 9 -11.12 3.26 -5.63
CA SER A 9 -11.77 2.76 -4.40
C SER A 9 -11.55 3.68 -3.19
N LYS A 10 -10.45 4.46 -3.18
CA LYS A 10 -10.14 5.49 -2.18
C LYS A 10 -10.76 6.86 -2.49
N ARG A 11 -11.61 6.98 -3.52
CA ARG A 11 -12.19 8.23 -4.03
C ARG A 11 -11.16 9.27 -4.50
N ASN A 12 -9.92 8.87 -4.81
CA ASN A 12 -8.95 9.75 -5.43
C ASN A 12 -9.02 9.63 -6.96
N ILE A 13 -10.08 10.19 -7.53
CA ILE A 13 -10.43 10.00 -8.94
C ILE A 13 -9.40 10.65 -9.87
N ARG A 14 -8.81 11.79 -9.47
CA ARG A 14 -7.76 12.46 -10.26
C ARG A 14 -6.52 11.59 -10.41
N ALA A 15 -6.05 10.97 -9.32
CA ALA A 15 -4.92 10.05 -9.37
C ALA A 15 -5.23 8.80 -10.21
N ALA A 16 -6.45 8.26 -10.12
CA ALA A 16 -6.87 7.14 -10.95
C ALA A 16 -6.83 7.51 -12.45
N ILE A 17 -7.33 8.69 -12.83
CA ILE A 17 -7.26 9.18 -14.21
C ILE A 17 -5.80 9.32 -14.65
N SER A 18 -4.95 10.02 -13.88
CA SER A 18 -3.55 10.22 -14.24
C SER A 18 -2.80 8.91 -14.49
N VAL A 19 -3.02 7.88 -13.65
CA VAL A 19 -2.40 6.56 -13.84
C VAL A 19 -2.86 5.90 -15.14
N VAL A 20 -4.15 5.97 -15.48
CA VAL A 20 -4.68 5.29 -16.67
C VAL A 20 -4.34 6.07 -17.93
N THR A 21 -4.41 7.39 -17.88
CA THR A 21 -3.96 8.28 -18.95
C THR A 21 -2.48 8.05 -19.24
N ALA A 22 -1.61 7.96 -18.22
CA ALA A 22 -0.20 7.61 -18.44
C ALA A 22 -0.01 6.20 -19.05
N MET A 23 -0.89 5.24 -18.72
CA MET A 23 -0.85 3.90 -19.34
C MET A 23 -1.29 3.92 -20.81
N VAL A 24 -2.27 4.76 -21.17
CA VAL A 24 -2.78 4.89 -22.56
C VAL A 24 -1.85 5.75 -23.41
N ASP A 25 -1.42 6.90 -22.88
CA ASP A 25 -0.55 7.86 -23.58
C ASP A 25 0.90 7.37 -23.68
N GLY A 26 1.30 6.38 -22.87
CA GLY A 26 2.60 5.70 -23.00
C GLY A 26 2.84 5.13 -24.40
N GLU A 27 1.78 4.80 -25.14
CA GLU A 27 1.88 4.38 -26.55
C GLU A 27 2.25 5.53 -27.50
N GLN A 28 1.74 6.75 -27.26
CA GLN A 28 2.10 7.92 -28.08
C GLN A 28 3.53 8.39 -27.82
N TRP A 29 4.00 8.32 -26.57
CA TRP A 29 5.37 8.67 -26.21
C TRP A 29 6.40 7.70 -26.77
N ALA A 30 6.07 6.42 -26.94
CA ALA A 30 6.96 5.44 -27.58
C ALA A 30 7.23 5.79 -29.06
N SER A 31 6.20 6.20 -29.81
CA SER A 31 6.37 6.68 -31.20
C SER A 31 7.15 7.98 -31.28
N TYR A 32 6.94 8.90 -30.33
CA TYR A 32 7.67 10.16 -30.27
C TYR A 32 9.15 9.97 -29.87
N MET A 33 9.44 9.02 -28.96
CA MET A 33 10.81 8.67 -28.59
C MET A 33 11.58 7.98 -29.71
N GLN A 34 10.90 7.25 -30.61
CA GLN A 34 11.56 6.62 -31.77
C GLN A 34 12.08 7.64 -32.80
N GLN A 35 11.62 8.90 -32.74
CA GLN A 35 12.08 10.00 -33.60
C GLN A 35 13.09 10.95 -32.92
N MET A 36 13.42 10.75 -31.64
CA MET A 36 14.34 11.62 -30.92
C MET A 36 15.80 11.16 -31.08
N PRO A 37 16.74 12.05 -31.43
CA PRO A 37 18.15 11.70 -31.56
C PRO A 37 18.73 11.25 -30.22
N LEU A 38 19.51 10.16 -30.25
CA LEU A 38 20.11 9.47 -29.09
C LEU A 38 20.92 10.38 -28.15
N SER A 39 21.34 11.57 -28.61
CA SER A 39 22.14 12.51 -27.84
C SER A 39 21.41 13.20 -26.68
N LEU A 40 20.07 13.13 -26.61
CA LEU A 40 19.27 13.76 -25.56
C LEU A 40 18.79 12.78 -24.46
N MET A 41 19.15 11.50 -24.54
CA MET A 41 18.67 10.44 -23.65
C MET A 41 19.57 10.21 -22.41
N GLN A 42 19.94 11.28 -21.70
CA GLN A 42 20.77 11.19 -20.48
C GLN A 42 19.98 11.53 -19.20
N TYR A 43 18.76 11.03 -19.08
CA TYR A 43 18.03 11.00 -17.80
C TYR A 43 17.56 9.57 -17.52
N PRO A 44 17.68 9.10 -16.26
CA PRO A 44 17.39 7.70 -15.91
C PRO A 44 15.89 7.43 -16.09
N LEU A 45 15.59 6.64 -17.13
CA LEU A 45 14.27 6.13 -17.49
C LEU A 45 13.81 5.08 -16.45
N VAL A 46 13.55 5.52 -15.23
CA VAL A 46 13.07 4.63 -14.17
C VAL A 46 11.58 4.35 -14.42
N MET A 47 11.31 3.14 -14.92
CA MET A 47 10.02 2.42 -14.82
C MET A 47 8.89 2.82 -15.78
N MET A 48 9.19 3.15 -17.03
CA MET A 48 8.19 3.04 -18.11
C MET A 48 8.65 1.91 -19.03
N SER A 49 8.32 0.66 -18.68
CA SER A 49 8.46 -0.44 -19.64
C SER A 49 7.73 -0.03 -20.92
N PRO A 50 8.32 -0.24 -22.12
CA PRO A 50 7.65 0.02 -23.38
C PRO A 50 6.27 -0.61 -23.31
N ALA A 51 5.23 0.14 -23.72
CA ALA A 51 3.92 -0.43 -23.93
C ALA A 51 4.10 -1.55 -24.96
N ILE A 52 4.17 -2.79 -24.48
CA ILE A 52 4.13 -4.02 -25.26
C ILE A 52 2.91 -3.83 -26.16
N GLY A 53 3.07 -3.81 -27.49
CA GLY A 53 2.04 -3.36 -28.44
C GLY A 53 0.66 -3.97 -28.19
N LEU A 54 -0.12 -3.33 -27.32
CA LEU A 54 -1.45 -3.76 -26.95
C LEU A 54 -2.36 -3.29 -28.08
N THR A 55 -3.24 -4.18 -28.51
CA THR A 55 -4.24 -3.77 -29.49
C THR A 55 -5.26 -2.87 -28.81
N ASN A 56 -5.97 -2.03 -29.57
CA ASN A 56 -7.07 -1.21 -29.02
C ASN A 56 -8.10 -2.06 -28.25
N ASP A 57 -8.23 -3.35 -28.59
CA ASP A 57 -9.11 -4.29 -27.88
C ASP A 57 -8.62 -4.61 -26.46
N ASP A 58 -7.31 -4.70 -26.25
CA ASP A 58 -6.70 -4.94 -24.94
C ASP A 58 -6.79 -3.71 -24.02
N LEU A 59 -6.92 -2.52 -24.61
CA LEU A 59 -7.12 -1.26 -23.90
C LEU A 59 -8.58 -0.99 -23.50
N ARG A 60 -9.55 -1.81 -23.96
CA ARG A 60 -10.98 -1.61 -23.64
C ARG A 60 -11.26 -1.48 -22.13
N PRO A 61 -10.70 -2.32 -21.24
CA PRO A 61 -10.90 -2.15 -19.80
C PRO A 61 -10.40 -0.80 -19.27
N ALA A 62 -9.31 -0.26 -19.82
CA ALA A 62 -8.76 1.04 -19.44
C ALA A 62 -9.68 2.18 -19.86
N PHE A 63 -10.18 2.15 -21.10
CA PHE A 63 -11.14 3.13 -21.60
C PHE A 63 -12.48 3.11 -20.85
N ILE A 64 -13.03 1.93 -20.52
CA ILE A 64 -14.25 1.82 -19.69
C ILE A 64 -14.01 2.45 -18.31
N MET A 65 -12.83 2.24 -17.74
CA MET A 65 -12.49 2.79 -16.42
C MET A 65 -12.31 4.32 -16.48
N LEU A 66 -11.64 4.86 -17.50
CA LEU A 66 -11.55 6.31 -17.74
C LEU A 66 -12.94 6.93 -17.93
N ALA A 67 -13.79 6.31 -18.73
CA ALA A 67 -15.17 6.77 -18.94
C ALA A 67 -15.96 6.80 -17.62
N SER A 68 -15.79 5.77 -16.78
CA SER A 68 -16.42 5.71 -15.46
C SER A 68 -15.89 6.81 -14.53
N CYS A 69 -14.57 7.03 -14.48
CA CYS A 69 -13.96 8.09 -13.68
C CYS A 69 -14.44 9.49 -14.11
N HIS A 70 -14.54 9.75 -15.41
CA HIS A 70 -15.08 11.01 -15.91
C HIS A 70 -16.57 11.18 -15.63
N THR A 71 -17.36 10.09 -15.65
CA THR A 71 -18.76 10.11 -15.22
C THR A 71 -18.89 10.47 -13.74
N ASP A 72 -18.04 9.90 -12.89
CA ASP A 72 -18.00 10.20 -11.46
C ASP A 72 -17.60 11.68 -11.22
N LEU A 73 -16.56 12.19 -11.90
CA LEU A 73 -16.19 13.62 -11.83
C LEU A 73 -17.30 14.55 -12.32
N SER A 74 -17.99 14.20 -13.41
CA SER A 74 -19.14 14.98 -13.91
C SER A 74 -20.25 15.09 -12.86
N ARG A 75 -20.47 14.05 -12.04
CA ARG A 75 -21.45 14.07 -10.94
C ARG A 75 -20.97 14.93 -9.79
N ASP A 76 -19.69 14.84 -9.43
CA ASP A 76 -19.11 15.65 -8.35
C ASP A 76 -19.09 17.14 -8.72
N SER A 77 -18.69 17.49 -9.94
CA SER A 77 -18.68 18.88 -10.44
C SER A 77 -20.06 19.53 -10.44
N ARG A 78 -21.13 18.78 -10.73
CA ARG A 78 -22.51 19.31 -10.64
C ARG A 78 -22.90 19.73 -9.21
N ARG A 79 -22.27 19.13 -8.19
CA ARG A 79 -22.53 19.49 -6.78
C ARG A 79 -21.84 20.78 -6.37
N SER A 80 -20.88 21.27 -7.15
CA SER A 80 -20.08 22.46 -6.85
C SER A 80 -20.71 23.78 -7.31
N GLY A 81 -21.94 23.77 -7.85
CA GLY A 81 -22.66 24.98 -8.27
C GLY A 81 -22.57 25.26 -9.78
N PRO A 82 -22.95 26.48 -10.23
CA PRO A 82 -23.12 26.80 -11.65
C PRO A 82 -21.80 26.76 -12.44
N GLU A 83 -20.68 27.18 -11.86
CA GLU A 83 -19.35 27.07 -12.48
C GLU A 83 -18.94 25.59 -12.71
N GLY A 84 -19.44 24.69 -11.84
CA GLY A 84 -19.23 23.25 -11.98
C GLY A 84 -20.02 22.62 -13.12
N ALA A 85 -21.01 23.31 -13.69
CA ALA A 85 -21.82 22.79 -14.79
C ALA A 85 -21.03 22.66 -16.10
N GLU A 86 -20.14 23.62 -16.39
CA GLU A 86 -19.30 23.57 -17.60
C GLU A 86 -18.27 22.44 -17.49
N LEU A 87 -17.56 22.36 -16.36
CA LEU A 87 -16.63 21.26 -16.06
C LEU A 87 -17.33 19.89 -16.08
N ALA A 88 -18.57 19.82 -15.58
CA ALA A 88 -19.36 18.60 -15.62
C ALA A 88 -19.71 18.17 -17.05
N ARG A 89 -19.99 19.12 -17.96
CA ARG A 89 -20.23 18.83 -19.38
C ARG A 89 -18.95 18.34 -20.05
N GLU A 90 -17.82 19.00 -19.82
CA GLU A 90 -16.52 18.60 -20.38
C GLU A 90 -16.15 17.17 -19.97
N HIS A 91 -16.31 16.83 -18.68
CA HIS A 91 -16.09 15.47 -18.21
C HIS A 91 -17.06 14.46 -18.83
N MET A 92 -18.34 14.82 -19.02
CA MET A 92 -19.31 13.95 -19.68
C MET A 92 -18.96 13.71 -21.14
N GLU A 93 -18.50 14.73 -21.87
CA GLU A 93 -18.03 14.58 -23.25
C GLU A 93 -16.81 13.67 -23.35
N LYS A 94 -15.84 13.80 -22.44
CA LYS A 94 -14.69 12.88 -22.37
C LYS A 94 -15.14 11.44 -22.09
N ALA A 95 -16.07 11.24 -21.16
CA ALA A 95 -16.64 9.91 -20.92
C ALA A 95 -17.31 9.33 -22.16
N LYS A 96 -18.09 10.14 -22.90
CA LYS A 96 -18.72 9.74 -24.16
C LYS A 96 -17.69 9.33 -25.22
N LYS A 97 -16.61 10.10 -25.38
CA LYS A 97 -15.52 9.76 -26.30
C LYS A 97 -14.90 8.41 -25.97
N PHE A 98 -14.60 8.14 -24.70
CA PHE A 98 -14.05 6.84 -24.29
C PHE A 98 -15.03 5.68 -24.50
N PHE A 99 -16.33 5.88 -24.24
CA PHE A 99 -17.33 4.87 -24.55
C PHE A 99 -17.49 4.63 -26.06
N GLN A 100 -17.40 5.67 -26.89
CA GLN A 100 -17.40 5.52 -28.35
C GLN A 100 -16.21 4.72 -28.86
N VAL A 101 -15.03 4.86 -28.24
CA VAL A 101 -13.86 4.02 -28.58
C VAL A 101 -14.12 2.55 -28.28
N VAL A 102 -14.79 2.24 -27.16
CA VAL A 102 -15.01 0.85 -26.71
C VAL A 102 -16.17 0.15 -27.45
N TYR A 103 -17.27 0.87 -27.67
CA TYR A 103 -18.51 0.30 -28.21
C TYR A 103 -18.80 0.73 -29.66
N GLY A 104 -17.94 1.54 -30.25
CA GLY A 104 -18.14 2.13 -31.57
C GLY A 104 -19.07 3.35 -31.54
N THR A 105 -19.30 3.91 -32.72
CA THR A 105 -20.15 5.10 -32.91
C THR A 105 -21.66 4.79 -32.87
N HIS A 106 -22.06 3.53 -32.78
CA HIS A 106 -23.46 3.10 -32.71
C HIS A 106 -24.09 3.27 -31.31
N PHE A 107 -23.80 4.38 -30.64
CA PHE A 107 -24.64 4.79 -29.52
C PHE A 107 -25.97 5.31 -30.09
N PRO A 108 -27.13 4.78 -29.66
CA PRO A 108 -28.40 5.38 -30.01
C PRO A 108 -28.38 6.82 -29.51
N SER A 109 -28.35 7.78 -30.43
CA SER A 109 -28.41 9.20 -30.09
C SER A 109 -29.66 9.42 -29.24
N GLU A 110 -29.52 10.07 -28.08
CA GLU A 110 -30.65 10.39 -27.18
C GLU A 110 -31.74 11.24 -27.85
N GLU A 111 -31.48 11.74 -29.05
CA GLU A 111 -32.47 12.42 -29.89
C GLU A 111 -33.49 11.49 -30.56
N SER A 112 -33.43 10.17 -30.37
CA SER A 112 -34.46 9.26 -30.89
C SER A 112 -35.75 9.37 -30.05
N PRO A 113 -36.83 10.01 -30.56
CA PRO A 113 -38.04 10.32 -29.79
C PRO A 113 -38.97 9.10 -29.71
N ARG A 114 -38.52 8.02 -29.05
CA ARG A 114 -39.30 6.76 -28.95
C ARG A 114 -40.15 6.63 -27.68
N ALA A 115 -40.05 7.56 -26.74
CA ALA A 115 -40.82 7.49 -25.48
C ALA A 115 -42.30 7.94 -25.60
N ALA A 116 -42.73 8.51 -26.73
CA ALA A 116 -44.10 9.01 -26.90
C ALA A 116 -45.11 7.97 -27.46
N SER A 117 -44.67 6.79 -27.90
CA SER A 117 -45.53 5.91 -28.73
C SER A 117 -46.40 4.89 -27.97
N LEU A 118 -46.28 4.75 -26.64
CA LEU A 118 -47.03 3.72 -25.90
C LEU A 118 -48.29 4.22 -25.17
N ALA A 119 -48.62 5.51 -25.27
CA ALA A 119 -49.82 6.07 -24.64
C ALA A 119 -51.10 6.00 -25.51
N SER A 120 -51.04 5.50 -26.75
CA SER A 120 -52.14 5.61 -27.72
C SER A 120 -52.86 4.30 -28.06
N SER A 121 -52.95 3.35 -27.12
CA SER A 121 -53.63 2.06 -27.37
C SER A 121 -54.73 1.75 -26.35
N ARG A 122 -55.56 2.75 -26.05
CA ARG A 122 -56.82 2.58 -25.30
C ARG A 122 -57.87 3.56 -25.82
N ARG A 123 -58.48 3.27 -26.96
CA ARG A 123 -59.81 3.80 -27.36
C ARG A 123 -60.19 3.30 -28.75
N LEU A 124 -60.68 2.07 -28.86
CA LEU A 124 -61.61 1.67 -29.93
C LEU A 124 -62.42 0.45 -29.46
N SER A 125 -63.43 0.71 -28.61
CA SER A 125 -64.57 -0.18 -28.43
C SER A 125 -65.83 0.65 -28.64
N LEU A 126 -65.95 1.23 -29.84
CA LEU A 126 -67.12 1.97 -30.27
C LEU A 126 -67.62 1.31 -31.56
N LEU A 127 -68.83 0.76 -31.46
CA LEU A 127 -69.76 0.48 -32.55
C LEU A 127 -69.41 -0.66 -33.53
N GLN A 128 -70.00 -1.83 -33.29
CA GLN A 128 -70.52 -2.63 -34.40
C GLN A 128 -71.83 -3.31 -33.99
N ARG A 129 -72.91 -2.55 -34.11
CA ARG A 129 -74.28 -3.07 -34.08
C ARG A 129 -74.52 -3.68 -35.47
N VAL A 130 -74.35 -5.00 -35.58
CA VAL A 130 -74.56 -5.73 -36.83
C VAL A 130 -76.06 -5.95 -37.00
N ASP A 131 -76.66 -5.24 -37.96
CA ASP A 131 -78.01 -5.50 -38.44
C ASP A 131 -78.08 -6.92 -39.03
N ARG A 132 -78.95 -7.74 -38.46
CA ARG A 132 -79.21 -9.11 -38.92
C ARG A 132 -80.07 -9.05 -40.18
N ARG A 133 -79.43 -9.12 -41.35
CA ARG A 133 -80.13 -9.48 -42.60
C ARG A 133 -80.42 -10.98 -42.65
N PRO A 134 -81.51 -11.42 -43.31
CA PRO A 134 -81.86 -12.84 -43.47
C PRO A 134 -80.74 -13.57 -44.23
N GLN A 135 -80.31 -14.71 -43.69
CA GLN A 135 -79.23 -15.50 -44.25
C GLN A 135 -79.71 -16.31 -45.46
N ASP A 136 -78.99 -16.16 -46.57
CA ASP A 136 -78.97 -17.16 -47.65
C ASP A 136 -78.33 -18.47 -47.15
N PRO A 137 -78.69 -19.64 -47.69
CA PRO A 137 -78.13 -20.92 -47.29
C PRO A 137 -76.61 -20.93 -47.49
N MET A 138 -75.89 -21.11 -46.39
CA MET A 138 -74.41 -21.14 -46.34
C MET A 138 -73.80 -22.07 -47.39
N SER A 139 -72.77 -21.58 -48.08
CA SER A 139 -71.94 -22.42 -48.96
C SER A 139 -71.22 -23.49 -48.13
N PRO A 140 -71.06 -24.74 -48.64
CA PRO A 140 -70.31 -25.79 -47.94
C PRO A 140 -68.86 -25.38 -47.62
N ASP A 141 -68.26 -24.49 -48.41
CA ASP A 141 -66.92 -23.94 -48.15
C ASP A 141 -66.89 -23.06 -46.90
N ASP A 142 -67.99 -22.32 -46.64
CA ASP A 142 -68.11 -21.50 -45.44
C ASP A 142 -68.20 -22.36 -44.18
N ALA A 143 -68.81 -23.54 -44.26
CA ALA A 143 -68.89 -24.46 -43.12
C ALA A 143 -67.51 -25.00 -42.69
N VAL A 144 -66.62 -25.30 -43.65
CA VAL A 144 -65.24 -25.72 -43.37
C VAL A 144 -64.44 -24.57 -42.74
N ARG A 145 -64.61 -23.36 -43.28
CA ARG A 145 -63.99 -22.15 -42.74
C ARG A 145 -64.45 -21.87 -41.31
N ILE A 146 -65.74 -21.98 -41.01
CA ILE A 146 -66.29 -21.81 -39.66
C ILE A 146 -65.66 -22.80 -38.69
N ARG A 147 -65.61 -24.10 -39.01
CA ARG A 147 -64.97 -25.11 -38.13
C ARG A 147 -63.48 -24.87 -37.89
N THR A 148 -62.81 -24.21 -38.83
CA THR A 148 -61.39 -23.85 -38.69
C THR A 148 -61.25 -22.65 -37.74
N MET A 149 -62.08 -21.62 -37.91
CA MET A 149 -62.14 -20.48 -37.00
C MET A 149 -62.55 -20.89 -35.58
N GLU A 150 -63.49 -21.81 -35.42
CA GLU A 150 -63.90 -22.34 -34.10
C GLU A 150 -62.75 -23.04 -33.38
N ARG A 151 -61.95 -23.84 -34.10
CA ARG A 151 -60.74 -24.47 -33.53
C ARG A 151 -59.69 -23.45 -33.12
N GLU A 152 -59.50 -22.40 -33.92
CA GLU A 152 -58.57 -21.32 -33.57
C GLU A 152 -59.06 -20.53 -32.35
N ILE A 153 -60.35 -20.19 -32.30
CA ILE A 153 -60.97 -19.54 -31.14
C ILE A 153 -60.80 -20.40 -29.88
N GLN A 154 -61.01 -21.71 -29.99
CA GLN A 154 -60.82 -22.61 -28.85
C GLN A 154 -59.35 -22.65 -28.41
N SER A 155 -58.40 -22.76 -29.35
CA SER A 155 -56.97 -22.70 -29.04
C SER A 155 -56.56 -21.39 -28.36
N LEU A 156 -57.13 -20.26 -28.80
CA LEU A 156 -56.90 -18.95 -28.17
C LEU A 156 -57.50 -18.88 -26.77
N ARG A 157 -58.68 -19.45 -26.54
CA ARG A 157 -59.29 -19.54 -25.20
C ARG A 157 -58.45 -20.41 -24.27
N ASP A 158 -57.98 -21.56 -24.73
CA ASP A 158 -57.14 -22.45 -23.93
C ASP A 158 -55.84 -21.74 -23.52
N LYS A 159 -55.19 -21.04 -24.47
CA LYS A 159 -54.03 -20.16 -24.18
C LYS A 159 -54.38 -19.08 -23.16
N GLN A 160 -55.52 -18.40 -23.34
CA GLN A 160 -55.99 -17.37 -22.42
C GLN A 160 -56.22 -17.90 -21.01
N THR A 161 -56.75 -19.12 -20.86
CA THR A 161 -56.91 -19.77 -19.56
C THR A 161 -55.59 -20.21 -18.93
N SER A 162 -54.55 -20.49 -19.73
CA SER A 162 -53.22 -20.87 -19.24
C SER A 162 -52.35 -19.69 -18.78
N TYR A 163 -52.48 -18.51 -19.41
CA TYR A 163 -51.70 -17.32 -19.06
C TYR A 163 -51.79 -16.86 -17.60
N PRO A 164 -52.95 -16.82 -16.92
CA PRO A 164 -53.00 -16.41 -15.52
C PRO A 164 -52.20 -17.33 -14.60
N GLY A 165 -52.16 -18.64 -14.88
CA GLY A 165 -51.34 -19.61 -14.15
C GLY A 165 -49.85 -19.32 -14.33
N GLN A 166 -49.39 -19.23 -15.58
CA GLN A 166 -47.98 -18.91 -15.89
C GLN A 166 -47.54 -17.58 -15.27
N LEU A 167 -48.43 -16.58 -15.25
CA LEU A 167 -48.14 -15.27 -14.68
C LEU A 167 -48.13 -15.30 -13.14
N ALA A 168 -48.96 -16.13 -12.51
CA ALA A 168 -48.90 -16.38 -11.07
C ALA A 168 -47.60 -17.10 -10.68
N ASP A 169 -47.19 -18.12 -11.44
CA ASP A 169 -45.93 -18.85 -11.22
C ASP A 169 -44.72 -17.93 -11.40
N ALA A 170 -44.70 -17.11 -12.45
CA ALA A 170 -43.64 -16.12 -12.67
C ALA A 170 -43.55 -15.09 -11.53
N ARG A 171 -44.69 -14.63 -11.00
CA ARG A 171 -44.71 -13.74 -9.83
C ARG A 171 -44.25 -14.43 -8.55
N ALA A 172 -44.56 -15.72 -8.36
CA ALA A 172 -44.07 -16.51 -7.23
C ALA A 172 -42.56 -16.72 -7.31
N ALA A 173 -42.05 -17.14 -8.48
CA ALA A 173 -40.62 -17.29 -8.73
C ALA A 173 -39.86 -15.97 -8.53
N LYS A 174 -40.42 -14.85 -9.00
CA LYS A 174 -39.85 -13.52 -8.77
C LYS A 174 -39.72 -13.21 -7.28
N ARG A 175 -40.80 -13.39 -6.49
CA ARG A 175 -40.77 -13.14 -5.04
C ARG A 175 -39.71 -14.00 -4.34
N LYS A 176 -39.60 -15.27 -4.72
CA LYS A 176 -38.58 -16.18 -4.18
C LYS A 176 -37.16 -15.68 -4.45
N VAL A 177 -36.86 -15.25 -5.67
CA VAL A 177 -35.53 -14.71 -6.02
C VAL A 177 -35.25 -13.39 -5.30
N GLU A 178 -36.27 -12.55 -5.09
CA GLU A 178 -36.13 -11.31 -4.30
C GLU A 178 -35.82 -11.63 -2.83
N GLU A 179 -36.49 -12.61 -2.22
CA GLU A 179 -36.21 -13.08 -0.86
C GLU A 179 -34.80 -13.67 -0.74
N GLU A 180 -34.38 -14.50 -1.70
CA GLU A 180 -33.02 -15.06 -1.74
C GLU A 180 -31.95 -13.96 -1.88
N LEU A 181 -32.19 -12.94 -2.71
CA LEU A 181 -31.30 -11.80 -2.87
C LEU A 181 -31.17 -10.99 -1.57
N ASP A 182 -32.26 -10.78 -0.84
CA ASP A 182 -32.24 -10.05 0.42
C ASP A 182 -31.55 -10.86 1.53
N ALA A 183 -31.76 -12.18 1.58
CA ALA A 183 -31.03 -13.08 2.47
C ALA A 183 -29.52 -13.07 2.18
N GLU A 184 -29.13 -13.08 0.91
CA GLU A 184 -27.73 -13.02 0.47
C GLU A 184 -27.07 -11.71 0.90
N ARG A 185 -27.74 -10.58 0.69
CA ARG A 185 -27.27 -9.26 1.13
C ARG A 185 -27.11 -9.18 2.64
N ALA A 186 -28.02 -9.78 3.40
CA ALA A 186 -27.92 -9.84 4.86
C ALA A 186 -26.70 -10.67 5.30
N LEU A 187 -26.47 -11.81 4.65
CA LEU A 187 -25.30 -12.65 4.90
C LEU A 187 -23.99 -11.91 4.56
N ARG A 188 -23.92 -11.23 3.41
CA ARG A 188 -22.76 -10.40 3.05
C ARG A 188 -22.44 -9.37 4.12
N ARG A 189 -23.43 -8.57 4.53
CA ARG A 189 -23.25 -7.56 5.59
C ARG A 189 -22.75 -8.17 6.90
N LYS A 190 -23.29 -9.34 7.28
CA LYS A 190 -22.85 -10.06 8.48
C LYS A 190 -21.39 -10.48 8.37
N THR A 191 -21.00 -11.11 7.27
CA THR A 191 -19.60 -11.53 7.04
C THR A 191 -18.63 -10.35 6.93
N GLU A 192 -19.05 -9.23 6.32
CA GLU A 192 -18.27 -7.99 6.29
C GLU A 192 -18.07 -7.41 7.70
N GLN A 193 -19.10 -7.44 8.55
CA GLN A 193 -18.99 -7.02 9.93
C GLN A 193 -18.06 -7.94 10.74
N GLU A 194 -18.21 -9.25 10.62
CA GLU A 194 -17.35 -10.25 11.28
C GLU A 194 -15.88 -10.08 10.88
N THR A 195 -15.58 -10.03 9.58
CA THR A 195 -14.22 -9.81 9.09
C THR A 195 -13.67 -8.45 9.53
N SER A 196 -14.48 -7.39 9.57
CA SER A 196 -14.05 -6.10 10.09
C SER A 196 -13.70 -6.14 11.58
N ALA A 197 -14.47 -6.88 12.39
CA ALA A 197 -14.23 -7.07 13.81
C ALA A 197 -12.97 -7.91 14.06
N GLU A 198 -12.76 -8.97 13.28
CA GLU A 198 -11.54 -9.79 13.31
C GLU A 198 -10.29 -8.97 12.96
N LEU A 199 -10.34 -8.14 11.91
CA LEU A 199 -9.23 -7.26 11.54
C LEU A 199 -8.89 -6.26 12.66
N LEU A 200 -9.89 -5.70 13.34
CA LEU A 200 -9.67 -4.84 14.49
C LEU A 200 -9.07 -5.60 15.68
N SER A 201 -9.53 -6.83 15.92
CA SER A 201 -8.97 -7.71 16.95
C SER A 201 -7.49 -8.04 16.67
N ALA A 202 -7.17 -8.47 15.45
CA ALA A 202 -5.82 -8.77 15.00
C ALA A 202 -4.89 -7.55 15.08
N ARG A 203 -5.39 -6.35 14.75
CA ARG A 203 -4.62 -5.11 14.93
C ARG A 203 -4.29 -4.82 16.38
N ARG A 204 -5.23 -5.08 17.31
CA ARG A 204 -4.97 -4.92 18.75
C ARG A 204 -3.94 -5.92 19.23
N SER A 205 -4.09 -7.21 18.91
CA SER A 205 -3.13 -8.23 19.33
C SER A 205 -1.73 -7.98 18.74
N ALA A 206 -1.63 -7.58 17.48
CA ALA A 206 -0.36 -7.19 16.86
C ALA A 206 0.31 -6.01 17.58
N LYS A 207 -0.48 -4.99 17.97
CA LYS A 207 0.02 -3.87 18.76
C LYS A 207 0.56 -4.32 20.12
N TYR A 208 -0.15 -5.22 20.81
CA TYR A 208 0.31 -5.78 22.09
C TYR A 208 1.61 -6.59 21.93
N ALA A 209 1.69 -7.45 20.92
CA ALA A 209 2.90 -8.23 20.64
C ALA A 209 4.10 -7.33 20.34
N LEU A 210 3.90 -6.26 19.57
CA LEU A 210 4.95 -5.29 19.26
C LEU A 210 5.42 -4.55 20.53
N GLU A 211 4.50 -4.09 21.37
CA GLU A 211 4.84 -3.47 22.66
C GLU A 211 5.58 -4.43 23.60
N GLN A 212 5.20 -5.71 23.60
CA GLN A 212 5.95 -6.73 24.34
C GLN A 212 7.38 -6.89 23.81
N CYS A 213 7.56 -7.01 22.49
CA CYS A 213 8.88 -7.11 21.86
C CYS A 213 9.76 -5.90 22.22
N LYS A 214 9.20 -4.69 22.18
CA LYS A 214 9.93 -3.47 22.59
C LYS A 214 10.40 -3.55 24.04
N ARG A 215 9.55 -4.01 24.96
CA ARG A 215 9.92 -4.17 26.38
C ARG A 215 11.03 -5.20 26.55
N GLU A 216 10.95 -6.34 25.84
CA GLU A 216 11.98 -7.37 25.88
C GLU A 216 13.32 -6.88 25.35
N VAL A 217 13.33 -6.16 24.22
CA VAL A 217 14.54 -5.56 23.63
C VAL A 217 15.15 -4.54 24.59
N GLU A 218 14.34 -3.66 25.18
CA GLU A 218 14.83 -2.68 26.15
C GLU A 218 15.40 -3.35 27.41
N ASN A 219 14.78 -4.44 27.88
CA ASN A 219 15.31 -5.22 29.00
C ASN A 219 16.65 -5.89 28.66
N ARG A 220 16.79 -6.44 27.45
CA ARG A 220 18.07 -7.00 26.96
C ARG A 220 19.15 -5.92 26.88
N ARG A 221 18.82 -4.75 26.31
CA ARG A 221 19.74 -3.60 26.25
C ARG A 221 20.25 -3.19 27.63
N ARG A 222 19.37 -3.09 28.64
CA ARG A 222 19.76 -2.79 30.03
C ARG A 222 20.58 -3.90 30.68
N ALA A 223 20.36 -5.16 30.31
CA ALA A 223 21.19 -6.25 30.77
C ALA A 223 22.60 -6.17 30.15
N GLU A 224 22.68 -5.92 28.85
CA GLU A 224 23.95 -5.71 28.14
C GLU A 224 24.73 -4.52 28.69
N GLU A 225 24.07 -3.38 28.94
CA GLU A 225 24.67 -2.20 29.57
C GLU A 225 25.31 -2.55 30.92
N ARG A 226 24.57 -3.24 31.82
CA ARG A 226 25.11 -3.71 33.10
C ARG A 226 26.29 -4.67 32.95
N THR A 227 26.26 -5.57 31.96
CA THR A 227 27.41 -6.46 31.71
C THR A 227 28.62 -5.71 31.19
N ASN A 228 28.42 -4.64 30.42
CA ASN A 228 29.52 -3.80 29.94
C ASN A 228 30.11 -2.96 31.08
N GLU A 229 29.28 -2.40 31.95
CA GLU A 229 29.74 -1.71 33.17
C GLU A 229 30.64 -2.63 34.01
N LEU A 230 30.22 -3.87 34.27
CA LEU A 230 31.03 -4.85 35.00
C LEU A 230 32.33 -5.22 34.28
N ARG A 231 32.33 -5.28 32.94
CA ARG A 231 33.55 -5.52 32.15
C ARG A 231 34.51 -4.35 32.27
N ASP A 232 34.01 -3.13 32.23
CA ASP A 232 34.80 -1.91 32.38
C ASP A 232 35.41 -1.83 33.79
N GLU A 233 34.63 -2.14 34.83
CA GLU A 233 35.11 -2.26 36.21
C GLU A 233 36.18 -3.36 36.38
N LEU A 234 35.98 -4.52 35.76
CA LEU A 234 37.00 -5.57 35.78
C LEU A 234 38.29 -5.14 35.06
N ALA A 235 38.17 -4.41 33.95
CA ALA A 235 39.31 -3.89 33.22
C ALA A 235 40.10 -2.84 34.02
N THR A 236 39.41 -1.96 34.76
CA THR A 236 40.08 -0.98 35.65
C THR A 236 40.81 -1.68 36.80
N VAL A 237 40.15 -2.61 37.49
CA VAL A 237 40.76 -3.40 38.58
C VAL A 237 41.96 -4.21 38.07
N GLN A 238 41.85 -4.84 36.91
CA GLN A 238 42.95 -5.57 36.29
C GLN A 238 44.12 -4.63 35.92
N GLY A 239 43.82 -3.43 35.40
CA GLY A 239 44.81 -2.38 35.16
C GLY A 239 45.54 -1.94 36.42
N GLU A 240 44.83 -1.74 37.53
CA GLU A 240 45.43 -1.39 38.81
C GLU A 240 46.31 -2.51 39.38
N LEU A 241 45.83 -3.77 39.32
CA LEU A 241 46.57 -4.93 39.80
C LEU A 241 47.87 -5.12 39.01
N THR A 242 47.80 -5.02 37.68
CA THR A 242 48.99 -5.12 36.82
C THR A 242 49.97 -3.97 37.06
N GLY A 243 49.47 -2.76 37.31
CA GLY A 243 50.27 -1.60 37.72
C GLY A 243 51.03 -1.85 39.03
N LYS A 244 50.31 -2.28 40.09
CA LYS A 244 50.91 -2.61 41.40
C LYS A 244 51.94 -3.73 41.30
N LEU A 245 51.66 -4.76 40.49
CA LEU A 245 52.58 -5.87 40.25
C LEU A 245 53.87 -5.42 39.55
N ARG A 246 53.76 -4.49 38.59
CA ARG A 246 54.93 -3.87 37.95
C ARG A 246 55.73 -3.02 38.95
N GLU A 247 55.08 -2.21 39.76
CA GLU A 247 55.74 -1.40 40.78
C GLU A 247 56.49 -2.27 41.81
N ALA A 248 55.86 -3.35 42.27
CA ALA A 248 56.49 -4.33 43.17
C ALA A 248 57.74 -4.97 42.54
N ARG A 249 57.67 -5.36 41.26
CA ARG A 249 58.83 -5.88 40.51
C ARG A 249 59.95 -4.85 40.37
N GLU A 250 59.63 -3.58 40.14
CA GLU A 250 60.63 -2.52 40.07
C GLU A 250 61.28 -2.26 41.44
N LYS A 251 60.50 -2.29 42.53
CA LYS A 251 61.03 -2.20 43.90
C LYS A 251 61.94 -3.38 44.23
N ASP A 252 61.56 -4.61 43.87
CA ASP A 252 62.40 -5.80 44.03
C ASP A 252 63.70 -5.68 43.24
N ARG A 253 63.64 -5.24 41.97
CA ARG A 253 64.83 -4.98 41.16
C ARG A 253 65.77 -3.96 41.81
N ARG A 254 65.23 -2.83 42.29
CA ARG A 254 66.02 -1.80 43.00
C ARG A 254 66.64 -2.34 44.29
N ALA A 255 65.90 -3.13 45.06
CA ALA A 255 66.41 -3.75 46.27
C ALA A 255 67.59 -4.70 45.97
N ARG A 256 67.46 -5.55 44.94
CA ARG A 256 68.54 -6.44 44.49
C ARG A 256 69.79 -5.67 44.03
N GLU A 257 69.61 -4.59 43.29
CA GLU A 257 70.71 -3.71 42.88
C GLU A 257 71.43 -3.08 44.09
N CYS A 258 70.69 -2.62 45.11
CA CYS A 258 71.26 -2.12 46.35
C CYS A 258 72.05 -3.19 47.10
N PHE A 259 71.49 -4.39 47.27
CA PHE A 259 72.18 -5.50 47.94
C PHE A 259 73.42 -5.98 47.17
N ALA A 260 73.38 -5.99 45.82
CA ALA A 260 74.54 -6.32 45.00
C ALA A 260 75.69 -5.31 45.22
N ARG A 261 75.38 -4.01 45.26
CA ARG A 261 76.36 -2.97 45.59
C ARG A 261 76.92 -3.16 47.00
N LEU A 262 76.07 -3.39 47.99
CA LEU A 262 76.48 -3.62 49.37
C LEU A 262 77.40 -4.86 49.48
N GLY A 263 77.02 -5.96 48.82
CA GLY A 263 77.82 -7.19 48.75
C GLY A 263 79.18 -6.97 48.12
N SER A 264 79.26 -6.15 47.06
CA SER A 264 80.54 -5.79 46.44
C SER A 264 81.45 -4.99 47.38
N LEU A 265 80.89 -4.07 48.19
CA LEU A 265 81.65 -3.30 49.19
C LEU A 265 82.20 -4.22 50.29
N PHE A 266 81.39 -5.14 50.81
CA PHE A 266 81.86 -6.11 51.80
C PHE A 266 82.94 -7.04 51.25
N THR A 267 82.82 -7.46 49.99
CA THR A 267 83.82 -8.32 49.34
C THR A 267 85.16 -7.57 49.18
N LYS A 268 85.13 -6.30 48.76
CA LYS A 268 86.34 -5.44 48.70
C LYS A 268 86.97 -5.24 50.07
N ALA A 269 86.17 -4.90 51.07
CA ALA A 269 86.64 -4.71 52.44
C ALA A 269 87.30 -5.99 53.00
N ALA A 270 86.73 -7.16 52.71
CA ALA A 270 87.29 -8.46 53.12
C ALA A 270 88.63 -8.78 52.44
N GLN A 271 88.89 -8.23 51.25
CA GLN A 271 90.16 -8.37 50.53
C GLN A 271 91.25 -7.40 51.03
N GLY A 272 90.93 -6.51 51.98
CA GLY A 272 91.86 -5.49 52.47
C GLY A 272 91.99 -4.27 51.54
N GLU A 273 91.24 -4.22 50.44
CA GLU A 273 91.03 -3.01 49.62
C GLU A 273 90.01 -2.12 50.34
N VAL A 274 90.45 -1.44 51.40
CA VAL A 274 89.69 -0.32 51.96
C VAL A 274 90.20 0.93 51.22
N ASP A 275 89.48 1.31 50.16
CA ASP A 275 89.74 2.55 49.44
C ASP A 275 89.80 3.72 50.46
N ASP A 276 90.92 4.45 50.46
CA ASP A 276 91.21 5.58 51.35
C ASP A 276 90.09 6.65 51.21
N PRO A 277 89.38 7.04 52.30
CA PRO A 277 88.20 7.91 52.24
C PRO A 277 88.46 9.33 51.73
N THR A 278 89.73 9.67 51.44
CA THR A 278 90.12 10.97 50.88
C THR A 278 90.06 11.04 49.35
N SER A 279 89.77 9.93 48.67
CA SER A 279 89.62 9.95 47.21
C SER A 279 88.25 10.53 46.79
N PRO A 280 88.20 11.61 45.98
CA PRO A 280 86.98 12.33 45.66
C PRO A 280 86.03 11.44 44.84
N MET A 281 84.99 10.90 45.50
CA MET A 281 83.93 10.04 44.94
C MET A 281 83.05 10.72 43.87
N PHE A 282 83.45 11.84 43.28
CA PHE A 282 82.73 12.54 42.22
C PHE A 282 83.39 12.35 40.85
N SER A 283 83.76 11.12 40.49
CA SER A 283 84.02 10.78 39.09
C SER A 283 82.69 10.51 38.37
N SER A 284 82.03 11.60 37.98
CA SER A 284 81.38 11.75 36.67
C SER A 284 80.98 10.46 35.94
N SER A 285 79.92 9.79 36.41
CA SER A 285 79.13 8.93 35.53
C SER A 285 78.27 9.83 34.64
N SER A 286 78.79 10.09 33.44
CA SER A 286 78.12 10.68 32.29
C SER A 286 76.74 10.04 32.10
N ARG A 287 75.72 10.74 32.59
CA ARG A 287 74.31 10.35 32.47
C ARG A 287 73.88 10.58 31.02
N SER A 288 74.16 9.61 30.16
CA SER A 288 73.60 9.54 28.81
C SER A 288 72.08 9.42 28.95
N THR A 289 71.39 10.54 28.76
CA THR A 289 69.95 10.65 28.66
C THR A 289 69.49 9.91 27.40
N ARG A 290 69.35 8.59 27.52
CA ARG A 290 68.70 7.78 26.48
C ARG A 290 67.24 8.20 26.43
N VAL A 291 66.91 9.02 25.42
CA VAL A 291 65.56 9.39 25.02
C VAL A 291 64.76 8.10 24.86
N THR A 292 63.88 7.82 25.82
CA THR A 292 62.88 6.76 25.69
C THR A 292 61.92 7.17 24.56
N PRO A 293 61.76 6.37 23.51
CA PRO A 293 60.81 6.66 22.44
C PRO A 293 59.40 6.68 23.04
N VAL A 294 58.71 7.81 22.81
CA VAL A 294 57.30 7.99 23.12
C VAL A 294 56.52 6.89 22.38
N PRO A 295 55.70 6.07 23.06
CA PRO A 295 54.88 5.08 22.38
C PRO A 295 53.92 5.79 21.42
N PRO A 296 53.70 5.26 20.20
CA PRO A 296 52.81 5.87 19.24
C PRO A 296 51.41 6.01 19.84
N ARG A 297 50.86 7.23 19.76
CA ARG A 297 49.46 7.48 20.09
C ARG A 297 48.60 6.55 19.23
N PRO A 298 47.63 5.81 19.80
CA PRO A 298 46.67 5.08 19.00
C PRO A 298 45.90 6.08 18.14
N ASP A 299 45.93 5.87 16.83
CA ASP A 299 45.18 6.64 15.86
C ASP A 299 43.70 6.69 16.24
N SER A 300 43.21 7.89 16.48
CA SER A 300 41.82 8.21 16.82
C SER A 300 40.90 8.24 15.58
N SER A 301 41.29 7.59 14.49
CA SER A 301 40.61 7.60 13.19
C SER A 301 39.69 6.40 12.96
N SER A 302 38.88 6.03 13.94
CA SER A 302 37.73 5.16 13.70
C SER A 302 36.63 5.45 14.72
N ARG A 303 36.04 6.64 14.62
CA ARG A 303 34.69 6.86 15.15
C ARG A 303 33.73 6.04 14.29
N PRO A 304 32.99 5.07 14.84
CA PRO A 304 31.86 4.49 14.14
C PRO A 304 30.86 5.62 13.87
N ILE A 305 30.40 5.71 12.62
CA ILE A 305 29.30 6.57 12.21
C ILE A 305 28.11 6.19 13.09
N ARG A 306 27.87 7.01 14.12
CA ARG A 306 26.68 6.94 14.96
C ARG A 306 25.54 7.41 14.08
N THR A 307 24.93 6.49 13.34
CA THR A 307 23.63 6.69 12.70
C THR A 307 22.63 6.91 13.82
N THR A 308 22.46 8.16 14.21
CA THR A 308 21.29 8.58 14.97
C THR A 308 20.07 8.27 14.10
N PRO A 309 19.12 7.43 14.55
CA PRO A 309 17.85 7.32 13.87
C PRO A 309 17.21 8.71 13.91
N SER A 310 16.94 9.25 12.73
CA SER A 310 16.18 10.49 12.57
C SER A 310 14.92 10.41 13.43
N PRO A 311 14.56 11.47 14.17
CA PRO A 311 13.29 11.52 14.87
C PRO A 311 12.18 11.45 13.83
N SER A 312 11.59 10.27 13.68
CA SER A 312 10.32 10.05 13.01
C SER A 312 9.31 10.96 13.70
N MET A 313 9.02 12.10 13.07
CA MET A 313 7.92 12.99 13.39
C MET A 313 6.64 12.16 13.40
N GLY A 314 6.27 11.70 14.60
CA GLY A 314 5.01 11.02 14.83
C GLY A 314 3.85 11.96 14.48
N PRO A 315 2.74 11.42 13.95
CA PRO A 315 1.59 12.23 13.59
C PRO A 315 1.04 12.97 14.82
N PRO A 316 0.56 14.20 14.66
CA PRO A 316 0.05 15.02 15.76
C PRO A 316 -1.08 14.29 16.48
N ALA A 317 -0.96 14.24 17.81
CA ALA A 317 -1.96 13.72 18.71
C ALA A 317 -3.32 14.37 18.41
N LYS A 318 -4.29 13.54 18.00
CA LYS A 318 -5.69 13.95 17.96
C LYS A 318 -6.12 14.30 19.38
N ARG A 319 -6.40 15.59 19.63
CA ARG A 319 -7.09 16.05 20.83
C ARG A 319 -8.37 15.25 20.98
N VAL A 320 -8.41 14.40 22.01
CA VAL A 320 -9.64 13.83 22.53
C VAL A 320 -10.35 14.98 23.24
N ARG A 321 -11.43 15.44 22.63
CA ARG A 321 -12.39 16.35 23.24
C ARG A 321 -13.17 15.50 24.25
N THR A 322 -12.88 15.68 25.53
CA THR A 322 -13.76 15.22 26.61
C THR A 322 -14.91 16.21 26.67
N ASP A 323 -16.04 15.83 26.09
CA ASP A 323 -17.30 16.51 26.35
C ASP A 323 -17.76 16.07 27.75
N ASN A 324 -17.92 17.07 28.62
CA ASN A 324 -18.51 16.93 29.94
C ASN A 324 -19.97 16.45 29.81
N ALA A 325 -20.33 15.49 30.65
CA ALA A 325 -21.69 15.28 31.14
C ALA A 325 -21.63 15.48 32.66
#